data_AF-A0A1M6MI89-F1
#
_entry.id   AF-A0A1M6MI89-F1
#
_cell.length_a   1.000
_cell.length_b   1.000
_cell.length_c   1.000
_cell.angle_alpha   90.00
_cell.angle_beta   90.00
_cell.angle_gamma   90.00
#
_symmetry.space_group_name_H-M   'P 1'
#
loop_
_entity.id
_entity.type
_entity.pdbx_description
1 polymer ?
#
loop_
_entity_poly.entity_id
_entity_poly.type
_entity_poly.pdbx_seq_one_letter_code
_entity_poly.pdbx_strand_id
1 'polypeptide(L)'
;MSRGTTTTRMRDYYDIHILMSLYESELNNDVMKEAFKETSKHRGSIDNIKNSEYEYFRMIEESEVLAKLWNQYSSKDDYVSNVQWINTLESVRKAIEKIK
;
A
#
# COMPACT_ATOMS: atom_id res chain seq x y z
N MET A 1 -5.19 23.14 10.38
CA MET A 1 -5.84 21.82 10.47
C MET A 1 -5.33 20.95 9.32
N SER A 2 -4.41 20.02 9.61
CA SER A 2 -3.82 19.12 8.62
C SER A 2 -4.81 18.01 8.24
N ARG A 3 -5.60 18.23 7.19
CA ARG A 3 -6.53 17.25 6.62
C ARG A 3 -5.86 16.15 5.76
N GLY A 4 -4.52 16.09 5.69
CA GLY A 4 -3.84 15.40 4.60
C GLY A 4 -3.24 14.02 4.87
N THR A 5 -3.07 13.59 6.13
CA THR A 5 -2.08 12.52 6.42
C THR A 5 -2.58 11.33 7.23
N THR A 6 -3.82 11.34 7.73
CA THR A 6 -4.20 10.43 8.82
C THR A 6 -5.37 9.49 8.51
N THR A 7 -5.90 9.43 7.28
CA THR A 7 -7.03 8.50 6.99
C THR A 7 -7.04 7.82 5.61
N THR A 8 -6.31 8.32 4.60
CA THR A 8 -6.40 7.76 3.24
C THR A 8 -5.37 6.67 2.95
N ARG A 9 -4.17 6.74 3.57
CA ARG A 9 -3.10 5.77 3.28
C ARG A 9 -3.46 4.31 3.59
N MET A 10 -4.28 4.08 4.61
CA MET A 10 -4.75 2.72 4.93
C MET A 10 -5.66 2.14 3.85
N ARG A 11 -6.42 2.99 3.16
CA ARG A 11 -7.28 2.57 2.04
C ARG A 11 -6.44 2.26 0.82
N ASP A 12 -5.42 3.08 0.55
CA ASP A 12 -4.47 2.82 -0.55
C ASP A 12 -3.81 1.42 -0.42
N TYR A 13 -3.47 1.00 0.80
CA TYR A 13 -2.94 -0.36 1.03
C TYR A 13 -3.98 -1.46 0.85
N TYR A 14 -5.23 -1.20 1.21
CA TYR A 14 -6.32 -2.13 0.92
C TYR A 14 -6.61 -2.24 -0.58
N ASP A 15 -6.58 -1.12 -1.31
CA ASP A 15 -6.77 -1.12 -2.77
C ASP A 15 -5.68 -1.98 -3.44
N ILE A 16 -4.42 -1.84 -3.00
CA ILE A 16 -3.33 -2.71 -3.44
C ILE A 16 -3.60 -4.17 -3.06
N HIS A 17 -4.07 -4.45 -1.84
CA HIS A 17 -4.43 -5.80 -1.41
C HIS A 17 -5.48 -6.45 -2.31
N ILE A 18 -6.54 -5.72 -2.67
CA ILE A 18 -7.58 -6.22 -3.56
C ILE A 18 -7.05 -6.42 -4.97
N LEU A 19 -6.29 -5.47 -5.50
CA LEU A 19 -5.69 -5.60 -6.83
C LEU A 19 -4.76 -6.81 -6.92
N MET A 20 -3.92 -7.03 -5.91
CA MET A 20 -3.03 -8.19 -5.83
C MET A 20 -3.84 -9.48 -5.66
N SER A 21 -4.84 -9.49 -4.77
CA SER A 21 -5.63 -10.70 -4.50
C SER A 21 -6.47 -11.15 -5.70
N LEU A 22 -6.92 -10.21 -6.53
CA LEU A 22 -7.75 -10.49 -7.72
C LEU A 22 -6.92 -10.71 -8.99
N TYR A 23 -5.85 -9.94 -9.18
CA TYR A 23 -5.17 -9.83 -10.48
C TYR A 23 -3.67 -10.15 -10.44
N GLU A 24 -3.09 -10.56 -9.31
CA GLU A 24 -1.64 -10.86 -9.23
C GLU A 24 -1.18 -11.84 -10.32
N SER A 25 -1.98 -12.85 -10.63
CA SER A 25 -1.64 -13.86 -11.65
C SER A 25 -1.69 -13.32 -13.09
N GLU A 26 -2.46 -12.26 -13.32
CA GLU A 26 -2.63 -11.61 -14.62
C GLU A 26 -1.70 -10.39 -14.79
N LEU A 27 -1.08 -9.96 -13.69
CA LEU A 27 -0.26 -8.77 -13.65
C LEU A 27 1.05 -8.98 -14.42
N ASN A 28 1.24 -8.18 -15.46
CA ASN A 28 2.53 -8.10 -16.15
C ASN A 28 3.49 -7.23 -15.31
N ASN A 29 4.47 -7.88 -14.67
CA ASN A 29 5.43 -7.21 -13.80
C ASN A 29 6.29 -6.17 -14.55
N ASP A 30 6.65 -6.41 -15.81
CA ASP A 30 7.47 -5.48 -16.59
C ASP A 30 6.71 -4.18 -16.88
N VAL A 31 5.44 -4.30 -17.28
CA VAL A 31 4.56 -3.15 -17.51
C VAL A 31 4.29 -2.39 -16.21
N MET A 32 4.04 -3.11 -15.11
CA MET A 32 3.85 -2.51 -13.79
C MET A 32 5.07 -1.70 -13.35
N LYS A 33 6.27 -2.28 -13.51
CA LYS A 33 7.54 -1.66 -13.17
C LYS A 33 7.80 -0.40 -13.99
N GLU A 34 7.58 -0.46 -15.30
CA GLU A 34 7.74 0.69 -16.20
C GLU A 34 6.75 1.81 -15.85
N ALA A 35 5.46 1.48 -15.69
CA ALA A 35 4.43 2.44 -15.32
C ALA A 35 4.72 3.10 -13.98
N PHE A 36 5.18 2.33 -12.98
CA PHE A 36 5.57 2.85 -11.68
C PHE A 36 6.76 3.82 -11.77
N LYS A 37 7.79 3.44 -12.54
CA LYS A 37 8.99 4.26 -12.76
C LYS A 37 8.64 5.59 -13.44
N GLU A 38 7.86 5.56 -14.52
CA GLU A 38 7.47 6.77 -15.25
C GLU A 38 6.55 7.67 -14.40
N THR A 39 5.61 7.10 -13.67
CA THR A 39 4.76 7.85 -12.73
C THR A 39 5.59 8.53 -11.64
N SER A 40 6.59 7.82 -11.10
CA SER A 40 7.46 8.34 -10.05
C SER A 40 8.40 9.44 -10.54
N LYS A 41 8.92 9.32 -11.76
CA LYS A 41 9.66 10.40 -12.42
C LYS A 41 8.78 11.63 -12.62
N HIS A 42 7.56 11.44 -13.13
CA HIS A 42 6.63 12.54 -13.37
C HIS A 42 6.26 13.30 -12.08
N ARG A 43 6.19 12.58 -10.94
CA ARG A 43 5.93 13.17 -9.61
C ARG A 43 7.18 13.70 -8.91
N GLY A 44 8.37 13.54 -9.48
CA GLY A 44 9.63 13.95 -8.84
C GLY A 44 10.00 13.13 -7.60
N SER A 45 9.46 11.91 -7.44
CA SER A 45 9.63 11.06 -6.25
C SER A 45 10.54 9.85 -6.49
N ILE A 46 11.32 9.85 -7.58
CA ILE A 46 12.13 8.71 -8.01
C ILE A 46 13.21 8.33 -6.98
N ASP A 47 13.77 9.31 -6.27
CA ASP A 47 14.86 9.11 -5.31
C ASP A 47 14.37 8.56 -3.96
N ASN A 48 13.11 8.84 -3.59
CA ASN A 48 12.50 8.30 -2.38
C ASN A 48 12.36 6.76 -2.44
N ILE A 49 12.23 6.21 -3.65
CA ILE A 49 11.97 4.78 -3.90
C ILE A 49 13.20 3.92 -3.62
N LYS A 50 14.41 4.47 -3.78
CA LYS A 50 15.65 3.66 -3.73
C LYS A 50 16.10 3.31 -2.31
N ASN A 51 15.77 4.14 -1.32
CA ASN A 51 16.46 4.09 -0.02
C ASN A 51 15.54 3.98 1.20
N SER A 52 14.21 4.04 1.05
CA SER A 52 13.30 4.18 2.20
C SER A 52 12.29 3.05 2.37
N GLU A 53 12.25 2.05 1.48
CA GLU A 53 11.20 1.03 1.44
C GLU A 53 11.11 0.23 2.75
N TYR A 54 12.21 -0.34 3.22
CA TYR A 54 12.23 -1.19 4.41
C TYR A 54 11.86 -0.43 5.69
N GLU A 55 12.44 0.76 5.90
CA GLU A 55 12.13 1.60 7.06
C GLU A 55 10.70 2.13 7.01
N TYR A 56 10.21 2.49 5.83
CA TYR A 56 8.83 2.95 5.62
C TYR A 56 7.82 1.84 5.95
N PHE A 57 8.06 0.61 5.48
CA PHE A 57 7.20 -0.53 5.83
C PHE A 57 7.21 -0.84 7.31
N ARG A 58 8.40 -0.88 7.92
CA ARG A 58 8.54 -1.12 9.35
C ARG A 58 7.78 -0.06 10.16
N MET A 59 7.90 1.21 9.77
CA MET A 59 7.16 2.30 10.42
C MET A 59 5.64 2.14 10.30
N ILE A 60 5.15 1.63 9.16
CA ILE A 60 3.71 1.37 8.95
C ILE A 60 3.23 0.18 9.76
N GLU A 61 3.99 -0.91 9.74
CA GLU A 61 3.69 -2.15 10.45
C GLU A 61 3.65 -1.93 11.97
N GLU A 62 4.62 -1.18 12.51
CA GLU A 62 4.69 -0.81 13.92
C GLU A 62 3.73 0.35 14.29
N SER A 63 2.98 0.91 13.33
CA SER A 63 2.09 2.04 13.58
C SER A 63 0.78 1.62 14.24
N GLU A 64 0.70 1.77 15.56
CA GLU A 64 -0.56 1.61 16.31
C GLU A 64 -1.68 2.54 15.81
N VAL A 65 -1.30 3.73 15.31
CA VAL A 65 -2.25 4.71 14.75
C VAL A 65 -2.93 4.13 13.51
N LEU A 66 -2.16 3.59 12.56
CA LEU A 66 -2.72 3.00 11.34
C LEU A 66 -3.54 1.74 11.64
N ALA A 67 -3.10 0.89 12.56
CA ALA A 67 -3.86 -0.27 13.00
C ALA A 67 -5.22 0.13 13.63
N LYS A 68 -5.24 1.16 14.47
CA LYS A 68 -6.48 1.68 15.06
C LYS A 68 -7.42 2.26 14.01
N LEU A 69 -6.89 3.00 13.04
CA LEU A 69 -7.68 3.56 11.95
C LEU A 69 -8.23 2.47 11.02
N TRP A 70 -7.45 1.42 10.76
CA TRP A 70 -7.91 0.23 10.05
C TRP A 70 -9.11 -0.39 10.76
N ASN A 71 -9.00 -0.67 12.06
CA ASN A 71 -10.10 -1.26 12.84
C ASN A 71 -11.37 -0.39 12.84
N GLN A 72 -11.22 0.95 12.87
CA GLN A 72 -12.35 1.87 12.77
C GLN A 72 -12.98 1.91 11.37
N TYR A 73 -12.19 1.67 10.33
CA TYR A 73 -12.67 1.61 8.96
C TYR A 73 -13.34 0.27 8.68
N SER A 74 -12.69 -0.85 9.02
CA SER A 74 -13.20 -2.20 8.79
C SER A 74 -14.46 -2.53 9.58
N SER A 75 -14.68 -1.88 10.74
CA SER A 75 -15.91 -2.02 11.53
C SER A 75 -17.13 -1.29 10.97
N LYS A 76 -16.95 -0.40 10.00
CA LYS A 76 -18.04 0.41 9.40
C LYS A 76 -18.46 -0.03 8.01
N ASP A 77 -17.63 -0.84 7.37
CA ASP A 77 -17.74 -1.20 5.97
C ASP A 77 -17.64 -2.72 5.83
N ASP A 78 -18.76 -3.42 5.62
CA ASP A 78 -18.81 -4.88 5.64
C ASP A 78 -17.89 -5.53 4.58
N TYR A 79 -17.61 -4.85 3.47
CA TYR A 79 -16.77 -5.38 2.40
C TYR A 79 -15.28 -5.49 2.77
N VAL A 80 -14.81 -4.78 3.81
CA VAL A 80 -13.43 -4.86 4.34
C VAL A 80 -13.34 -5.60 5.67
N SER A 81 -14.48 -5.96 6.26
CA SER A 81 -14.59 -6.52 7.63
C SER A 81 -13.80 -7.83 7.84
N ASN A 82 -13.61 -8.63 6.80
CA ASN A 82 -12.89 -9.90 6.85
C ASN A 82 -11.39 -9.79 6.53
N VAL A 83 -10.89 -8.58 6.30
CA VAL A 83 -9.48 -8.35 5.94
C VAL A 83 -8.70 -7.87 7.17
N GLN A 84 -7.68 -8.64 7.54
CA GLN A 84 -6.76 -8.24 8.60
C GLN A 84 -5.78 -7.20 8.07
N TRP A 85 -5.42 -6.24 8.93
CA TRP A 85 -4.46 -5.18 8.58
C TRP A 85 -3.14 -5.76 8.03
N ILE A 86 -2.62 -6.79 8.69
CA ILE A 86 -1.36 -7.43 8.30
C ILE A 86 -1.40 -7.98 6.86
N ASN A 87 -2.53 -8.55 6.42
CA ASN A 87 -2.70 -9.08 5.06
C ASN A 87 -2.59 -7.97 4.01
N THR A 88 -3.06 -6.77 4.34
CA THR A 88 -2.93 -5.61 3.46
C THR A 88 -1.45 -5.22 3.30
N LEU A 89 -0.70 -5.19 4.40
CA LEU A 89 0.73 -4.86 4.38
C LEU A 89 1.56 -5.90 3.62
N GLU A 90 1.27 -7.19 3.81
CA GLU A 90 1.93 -8.26 3.06
C GLU A 90 1.69 -8.12 1.56
N SER A 91 0.49 -7.73 1.15
CA SER A 91 0.15 -7.55 -0.27
C SER A 91 0.88 -6.36 -0.87
N VAL A 92 0.99 -5.26 -0.11
CA VAL A 92 1.80 -4.10 -0.52
C VAL A 92 3.28 -4.48 -0.65
N ARG A 93 3.82 -5.25 0.30
CA ARG A 93 5.20 -5.75 0.22
C ARG A 93 5.45 -6.55 -1.06
N LYS A 94 4.58 -7.51 -1.37
CA LYS A 94 4.65 -8.30 -2.62
C LYS A 94 4.58 -7.40 -3.87
N ALA A 95 3.70 -6.40 -3.86
CA ALA A 95 3.57 -5.47 -4.97
C ALA A 95 4.87 -4.68 -5.22
N ILE A 96 5.57 -4.25 -4.17
CA ILE A 96 6.85 -3.53 -4.33
C ILE A 96 7.97 -4.48 -4.77
N GLU A 97 8.01 -5.72 -4.29
CA GLU A 97 8.96 -6.72 -4.77
C GLU A 97 8.85 -6.97 -6.29
N LYS A 98 7.64 -6.88 -6.86
CA LYS A 98 7.41 -6.99 -8.31
C LYS A 98 7.90 -5.79 -9.12
N ILE A 99 8.12 -4.64 -8.49
CA ILE A 99 8.60 -3.42 -9.14
C ILE A 99 10.15 -3.37 -9.17
N LYS A 100 10.84 -4.23 -8.42
CA LYS A 100 12.31 -4.29 -8.39
C LYS A 100 12.90 -4.82 -9.69
#